data_AF-A0A7C5DNI7-F1
#
_entry.id   AF-A0A7C5DNI7-F1
#
_cell.length_a   1.000
_cell.length_b   1.000
_cell.length_c   1.000
_cell.angle_alpha   90.00
_cell.angle_beta   90.00
_cell.angle_gamma   90.00
#
_symmetry.space_group_name_H-M   'P 1'
#
loop_
_entity.id
_entity.type
_entity.pdbx_description
1 polymer ?
#
loop_
_entity_poly.entity_id
_entity_poly.type
_entity_poly.pdbx_seq_one_letter_code
_entity_poly.pdbx_strand_id
1 'polypeptide(L)'
;YLEKYIMRNPNISAEEQHRAFRMFHDMMSSAWGGHKLIDYLHGGGSPVIEKVAIYRDHNIEHSKNIAKKLAGIPIKASTKKIDRESHAWL
;
A
#
# COMPACT_ATOMS: atom_id res chain seq x y z
N TYR A 1 -36.15 24.15 -0.24
CA TYR A 1 -35.69 24.13 -1.65
C TYR A 1 -34.67 23.03 -1.93
N LEU A 2 -33.57 22.94 -1.16
CA LEU A 2 -32.52 21.92 -1.36
C LEU A 2 -33.05 20.48 -1.38
N GLU A 3 -33.88 20.12 -0.40
CA GLU A 3 -34.49 18.78 -0.25
C GLU A 3 -35.23 18.30 -1.50
N LYS A 4 -35.84 19.21 -2.27
CA LYS A 4 -36.57 18.84 -3.50
C LYS A 4 -35.65 18.38 -4.62
N TYR A 5 -34.47 18.99 -4.74
CA TYR A 5 -33.61 18.85 -5.91
C TYR A 5 -32.38 17.97 -5.69
N ILE A 6 -32.01 17.67 -4.43
CA ILE A 6 -30.89 16.76 -4.16
C ILE A 6 -31.32 15.30 -4.16
N MET A 7 -32.60 15.00 -3.96
CA MET A 7 -33.12 13.65 -3.76
C MET A 7 -32.99 12.77 -5.02
N ARG A 8 -32.46 11.56 -4.84
CA ARG A 8 -32.35 10.55 -5.91
C ARG A 8 -33.16 9.30 -5.64
N ASN A 9 -33.10 8.79 -4.41
CA ASN A 9 -33.82 7.60 -3.99
C ASN A 9 -34.97 8.02 -3.05
N PRO A 10 -36.23 7.69 -3.36
CA PRO A 10 -37.37 8.06 -2.51
C PRO A 10 -37.34 7.37 -1.13
N ASN A 11 -36.57 6.29 -0.96
CA ASN A 11 -36.43 5.57 0.30
C ASN A 11 -35.34 6.15 1.23
N ILE A 12 -34.57 7.15 0.79
CA ILE A 12 -33.47 7.75 1.56
C ILE A 12 -33.80 9.22 1.78
N SER A 13 -33.63 9.73 3.00
CA SER A 13 -33.91 11.14 3.28
C SER A 13 -32.90 12.09 2.61
N ALA A 14 -33.32 13.34 2.39
CA ALA A 14 -32.46 14.38 1.82
C ALA A 14 -31.24 14.65 2.70
N GLU A 15 -31.42 14.58 4.02
CA GLU A 15 -30.37 14.78 5.00
C GLU A 15 -29.31 13.66 4.94
N GLU A 16 -29.74 12.40 4.94
CA GLU A 16 -28.82 11.25 4.83
C GLU A 16 -28.03 11.31 3.53
N GLN A 17 -28.70 11.64 2.42
CA GLN A 17 -28.05 11.81 1.13
C GLN A 17 -27.01 12.94 1.18
N HIS A 18 -27.36 14.10 1.77
CA HIS A 18 -26.43 15.22 1.94
C HIS A 18 -25.22 14.84 2.81
N ARG A 19 -25.45 14.17 3.95
CA ARG A 19 -24.39 13.72 4.87
C ARG A 19 -23.44 12.74 4.21
N ALA A 20 -23.96 11.78 3.45
CA ALA A 20 -23.15 10.81 2.71
C ALA A 20 -22.21 11.51 1.70
N PHE A 21 -22.74 12.43 0.89
CA PHE A 21 -21.92 13.18 -0.06
C PHE A 21 -20.95 14.14 0.63
N ARG A 22 -21.33 14.72 1.77
CA ARG A 22 -20.44 15.60 2.53
C ARG A 22 -19.27 14.83 3.15
N MET A 23 -19.52 13.63 3.67
CA MET A 23 -18.46 12.74 4.16
C MET A 23 -17.53 12.34 3.01
N PHE A 24 -18.07 11.94 1.86
CA PHE A 24 -17.27 11.61 0.69
C PHE A 24 -16.38 12.79 0.26
N HIS A 25 -16.95 13.99 0.16
CA HIS A 25 -16.19 15.22 -0.12
C HIS A 25 -15.09 15.45 0.92
N ASP A 26 -15.38 15.25 2.20
CA ASP A 26 -14.42 15.44 3.28
C ASP A 26 -13.22 14.49 3.15
N MET A 27 -13.46 13.23 2.84
CA MET A 27 -12.41 12.23 2.63
C MET A 27 -11.57 12.50 1.38
N MET A 28 -12.18 12.97 0.29
CA MET A 28 -11.54 13.02 -1.02
C MET A 28 -10.97 14.39 -1.39
N SER A 29 -11.51 15.48 -0.85
CA SER A 29 -11.23 16.83 -1.37
C SER A 29 -11.06 17.90 -0.28
N SER A 30 -11.24 17.56 1.00
CA SER A 30 -10.90 18.50 2.08
C SER A 30 -9.40 18.54 2.35
N ALA A 31 -8.97 19.58 3.06
CA ALA A 31 -7.60 19.66 3.59
C ALA A 31 -7.26 18.49 4.52
N TRP A 32 -8.24 18.00 5.30
CA TRP A 32 -8.06 16.86 6.20
C TRP A 32 -7.88 15.55 5.43
N GLY A 33 -8.74 15.31 4.44
CA GLY A 33 -8.62 14.15 3.54
C GLY A 33 -7.29 14.14 2.79
N GLY A 34 -6.88 15.30 2.26
CA GLY A 34 -5.57 15.48 1.62
C GLY A 34 -4.40 15.22 2.57
N HIS A 35 -4.44 15.76 3.79
CA HIS A 35 -3.44 15.48 4.81
C HIS A 35 -3.34 13.97 5.09
N LYS A 36 -4.47 13.27 5.25
CA LYS A 36 -4.48 11.83 5.50
C LYS A 36 -3.90 11.02 4.35
N LEU A 37 -4.17 11.37 3.10
CA LEU A 37 -3.57 10.71 1.94
C LEU A 37 -2.03 10.83 1.93
N ILE A 38 -1.50 12.00 2.30
CA ILE A 38 -0.05 12.20 2.40
C ILE A 38 0.54 11.41 3.57
N ASP A 39 -0.13 11.42 4.73
CA ASP A 39 0.25 10.63 5.91
C ASP A 39 0.30 9.13 5.59
N TYR A 40 -0.70 8.59 4.88
CA TYR A 40 -0.68 7.19 4.43
C TYR A 40 0.46 6.89 3.44
N LEU A 41 0.86 7.85 2.61
CA LEU A 41 1.92 7.66 1.61
C LEU A 41 3.33 7.82 2.20
N HIS A 42 3.49 8.62 3.24
CA HIS A 42 4.79 9.05 3.76
C HIS A 42 5.04 8.74 5.24
N GLY A 43 4.04 8.29 6.00
CA GLY A 43 4.14 8.08 7.44
C GLY A 43 5.20 7.05 7.84
N GLY A 44 5.45 6.04 6.99
CA GLY A 44 6.54 5.07 7.15
C GLY A 44 7.81 5.40 6.35
N GLY A 45 7.90 6.61 5.78
CA GLY A 45 8.84 6.98 4.71
C GLY A 45 8.19 6.85 3.33
N SER A 46 8.76 7.55 2.33
CA SER A 46 8.27 7.47 0.95
C SER A 46 8.33 6.03 0.42
N PRO A 47 7.47 5.62 -0.54
CA PRO A 47 7.46 4.25 -1.08
C PRO A 47 8.79 3.76 -1.65
N VAL A 48 9.69 4.67 -2.01
CA VAL A 48 11.05 4.34 -2.44
C VAL A 48 11.87 3.70 -1.30
N ILE A 49 11.66 4.13 -0.05
CA ILE A 49 12.36 3.58 1.12
C ILE A 49 11.94 2.14 1.37
N GLU A 50 10.65 1.82 1.19
CA GLU A 50 10.18 0.43 1.29
C GLU A 50 10.86 -0.46 0.24
N LYS A 51 11.01 0.01 -1.01
CA LYS A 51 11.77 -0.72 -2.03
C LYS A 51 13.22 -0.94 -1.59
N VAL A 52 13.88 0.09 -1.07
CA VAL A 52 15.26 -0.03 -0.59
C VAL A 52 15.35 -1.05 0.56
N ALA A 53 14.43 -1.01 1.51
CA ALA A 53 14.37 -1.97 2.61
C ALA A 53 14.18 -3.41 2.12
N ILE A 54 13.27 -3.63 1.16
CA ILE A 54 13.07 -4.94 0.53
C ILE A 54 14.35 -5.41 -0.15
N TYR A 55 15.01 -4.57 -0.96
CA TYR A 55 16.25 -4.94 -1.63
C TYR A 55 17.41 -5.21 -0.67
N ARG A 56 17.47 -4.47 0.44
CA ARG A 56 18.47 -4.66 1.50
C ARG A 56 18.28 -5.99 2.23
N ASP A 57 17.04 -6.34 2.56
CA ASP A 57 16.73 -7.52 3.37
C ASP A 57 16.52 -8.78 2.52
N HIS A 58 16.37 -8.64 1.20
CA HIS A 58 16.18 -9.75 0.27
C HIS A 58 17.51 -10.45 -0.04
N ASN A 59 17.54 -11.77 0.13
CA ASN A 59 18.68 -12.59 -0.25
C ASN A 59 18.70 -12.80 -1.79
N ILE A 60 19.27 -11.84 -2.50
CA ILE A 60 19.39 -11.86 -3.97
C ILE A 60 20.22 -13.08 -4.43
N GLU A 61 21.28 -13.43 -3.71
CA GLU A 61 22.14 -14.56 -4.08
C GLU A 61 21.41 -15.91 -4.01
N HIS A 62 20.54 -16.10 -3.02
CA HIS A 62 19.67 -17.27 -2.96
C HIS A 62 18.78 -17.38 -4.22
N SER A 63 18.18 -16.27 -4.64
CA SER A 63 17.36 -16.22 -5.86
C SER A 63 18.19 -16.54 -7.11
N LYS A 64 19.40 -15.98 -7.22
CA LYS A 64 20.34 -16.30 -8.32
C LYS A 64 20.75 -17.77 -8.33
N ASN A 65 20.96 -18.36 -7.16
CA ASN A 65 21.35 -19.77 -7.05
C ASN A 65 20.22 -20.71 -7.51
N ILE A 66 18.96 -20.37 -7.19
CA ILE A 66 17.81 -21.11 -7.74
C ILE A 66 17.81 -21.04 -9.27
N ALA A 67 17.95 -19.85 -9.85
CA ALA A 67 17.97 -19.67 -11.30
C ALA A 67 19.12 -20.46 -11.97
N LYS A 68 20.33 -20.39 -11.42
CA LYS A 68 21.50 -21.15 -11.90
C LYS A 68 21.26 -22.65 -11.87
N LYS A 69 20.71 -23.17 -10.77
CA LYS A 69 20.39 -24.60 -10.61
C LYS A 69 19.38 -25.07 -11.67
N LEU A 70 18.33 -24.29 -11.92
CA LEU A 70 17.32 -24.60 -12.94
C LEU A 70 17.89 -24.53 -14.36
N ALA A 71 18.86 -23.66 -14.59
CA ALA A 71 19.56 -23.53 -15.87
C ALA A 71 20.70 -24.54 -16.09
N GLY A 72 20.94 -25.46 -15.14
CA GLY A 72 22.05 -26.44 -15.24
C GLY A 72 23.44 -25.85 -15.00
N ILE A 73 23.54 -24.63 -14.48
CA ILE A 73 24.81 -23.99 -14.14
C ILE A 73 25.28 -24.55 -12.78
N PRO A 74 26.52 -25.06 -12.65
CA PRO A 74 27.01 -25.62 -11.40
C PRO A 74 27.10 -24.55 -10.31
N ILE A 75 26.56 -24.86 -9.14
CA ILE A 75 26.62 -24.00 -7.95
C ILE A 75 27.13 -24.80 -6.74
N LYS A 76 27.92 -24.17 -5.87
CA LYS A 76 28.37 -24.75 -4.59
C LYS A 76 27.44 -24.41 -3.42
N ALA A 77 26.53 -23.46 -3.61
CA ALA A 77 25.66 -22.93 -2.56
C ALA A 77 24.35 -23.74 -2.39
N SER A 78 23.77 -23.69 -1.19
CA SER A 78 22.48 -24.33 -0.90
C SER A 78 21.31 -23.54 -1.51
N THR A 79 20.36 -24.26 -2.10
CA THR A 79 19.10 -23.71 -2.65
C THR A 79 17.90 -24.04 -1.77
N LYS A 80 18.08 -24.75 -0.65
CA LYS A 80 16.97 -25.28 0.17
C LYS A 80 16.52 -24.34 1.29
N LYS A 81 17.42 -23.51 1.80
CA LYS A 81 17.15 -22.66 2.98
C LYS A 81 17.19 -21.19 2.57
N ILE A 82 16.15 -20.44 2.95
CA ILE A 82 16.12 -18.99 2.87
C ILE A 82 16.57 -18.47 4.22
N ASP A 83 17.86 -18.15 4.33
CA ASP A 83 18.35 -17.38 5.46
C ASP A 83 18.00 -15.91 5.19
N ARG A 84 16.97 -15.41 5.88
CA ARG A 84 16.67 -13.98 5.94
C ARG A 84 17.69 -13.37 6.88
N GLU A 85 18.57 -12.51 6.37
CA GLU A 85 19.38 -11.69 7.25
C GLU A 85 18.42 -10.71 7.93
N SER A 86 18.10 -10.96 9.21
CA SER A 86 17.25 -10.07 9.97
C SER A 86 18.07 -8.86 10.37
N HIS A 87 18.19 -7.88 9.47
CA HIS A 87 18.68 -6.54 9.81
C HIS A 87 17.52 -5.68 10.35
N ALA A 88 16.69 -6.28 11.21
CA ALA A 88 15.60 -5.60 11.88
C ALA A 88 16.22 -4.58 12.83
N TRP A 89 15.95 -3.29 12.59
CA TRP A 89 16.37 -2.20 13.45
C TRP A 89 15.43 -2.07 14.67
N LEU A 90 15.23 -3.17 15.39
CA LEU A 90 14.73 -3.13 16.78
C LEU A 90 15.92 -3.18 17.73
#